data_AF-A0A3N4IBY0-F1
#
_entry.id   AF-A0A3N4IBY0-F1
#
_cell.length_a   1.000
_cell.length_b   1.000
_cell.length_c   1.000
_cell.angle_alpha   90.00
_cell.angle_beta   90.00
_cell.angle_gamma   90.00
#
_symmetry.space_group_name_H-M   'P 1'
#
loop_
_entity.id
_entity.type
_entity.pdbx_description
1 polymer ?
#
loop_
_entity_poly.entity_id
_entity_poly.type
_entity_poly.pdbx_seq_one_letter_code
_entity_poly.pdbx_strand_id
1 'polypeptide(L)'
;MPAPASTTSTPPSEIILEQLKLRQLILALQRNLSEAEAKIRARTAMIEEMKTNLHGLRERRDMIERYSLPGHGNVESWGAEVERLSGQLGAAEEENWRYGVEVEEKRVLMARLVKQCEDLFERFANLDT
;
A
#
# COMPACT_ATOMS: atom_id res chain seq x y z
N MET A 1 -19.25 47.02 32.09
CA MET A 1 -17.85 46.69 31.76
C MET A 1 -17.82 45.29 31.18
N PRO A 2 -17.22 45.04 30.00
CA PRO A 2 -17.11 43.68 29.47
C PRO A 2 -15.95 42.94 30.15
N ALA A 3 -16.15 41.66 30.45
CA ALA A 3 -15.14 40.79 31.06
C ALA A 3 -14.00 40.49 30.06
N PRO A 4 -12.73 40.41 30.50
CA PRO A 4 -11.62 40.03 29.65
C PRO A 4 -11.81 38.59 29.14
N ALA A 5 -11.53 38.37 27.86
CA ALA A 5 -11.51 37.05 27.25
C ALA A 5 -10.54 36.16 28.03
N SER A 6 -11.05 35.07 28.60
CA SER A 6 -10.23 34.04 29.23
C SER A 6 -9.34 33.41 28.17
N THR A 7 -8.10 33.87 28.08
CA THR A 7 -7.02 33.15 27.40
C THR A 7 -6.73 31.91 28.21
N THR A 8 -7.45 30.82 27.92
CA THR A 8 -7.03 29.47 28.37
C THR A 8 -5.73 29.15 27.67
N SER A 9 -4.60 29.53 28.29
CA SER A 9 -3.29 29.02 27.90
C SER A 9 -3.26 27.54 28.26
N THR A 10 -3.24 26.67 27.26
CA THR A 10 -2.99 25.25 27.45
C THR A 10 -1.67 25.11 28.22
N PRO A 11 -1.67 24.49 29.41
CA PRO A 11 -0.45 24.38 30.20
C PRO A 11 0.65 23.66 29.40
N PRO A 12 1.93 24.06 29.51
CA PRO A 12 3.04 23.47 28.76
C PRO A 12 3.13 21.93 28.88
N SER A 13 2.68 21.38 30.01
CA SER A 13 2.61 19.93 30.25
C SER A 13 1.62 19.20 29.35
N GLU A 14 0.49 19.81 28.99
CA GLU A 14 -0.49 19.23 28.06
C GLU A 14 0.07 19.19 26.63
N ILE A 15 0.81 20.23 26.23
CA ILE A 15 1.47 20.29 24.92
C ILE A 15 2.55 19.20 24.79
N ILE A 16 3.38 18.99 25.83
CA ILE A 16 4.39 17.93 25.85
C ILE A 16 3.73 16.54 25.75
N LEU A 17 2.62 16.32 26.45
CA LEU A 17 1.87 15.07 26.38
C LEU A 17 1.26 14.83 25.00
N GLU A 18 0.71 15.86 24.36
CA GLU A 18 0.21 15.77 22.99
C GLU A 18 1.33 15.46 21.99
N GLN A 19 2.49 16.10 22.12
CA GLN A 19 3.66 15.83 21.29
C GLN A 19 4.15 14.38 21.42
N LEU A 20 4.20 13.84 22.65
CA LEU A 20 4.60 12.45 22.88
C LEU A 20 3.61 11.47 22.24
N LYS A 21 2.31 11.72 22.36
CA LYS A 21 1.27 10.89 21.71
C LYS A 21 1.40 10.91 20.19
N LEU A 22 1.60 12.07 19.60
CA LEU A 22 1.78 12.22 18.15
C LEU A 22 3.03 11.51 17.63
N ARG A 23 4.17 11.61 18.34
CA ARG A 23 5.40 10.87 17.99
C ARG A 23 5.18 9.36 18.03
N GLN A 24 4.51 8.83 19.05
CA GLN A 24 4.19 7.40 19.12
C GLN A 24 3.29 6.97 17.96
N LEU A 25 2.30 7.79 17.60
CA LEU A 25 1.40 7.51 16.48
C LEU A 25 2.15 7.52 15.14
N ILE A 26 3.06 8.46 14.92
CA ILE A 26 3.92 8.50 13.73
C ILE A 26 4.81 7.26 13.63
N LEU A 27 5.45 6.86 14.72
CA LEU A 27 6.30 5.66 14.74
C LEU A 27 5.49 4.39 14.44
N ALA A 28 4.28 4.29 15.00
CA ALA A 28 3.38 3.17 14.72
C ALA A 28 2.94 3.14 13.25
N LEU A 29 2.59 4.30 12.67
CA LEU A 29 2.24 4.43 11.26
C LEU A 29 3.41 4.11 10.34
N GLN A 30 4.62 4.57 10.65
CA GLN A 30 5.84 4.25 9.91
C GLN A 30 6.09 2.75 9.83
N ARG A 31 5.95 2.06 10.97
CA ARG A 31 6.11 0.60 11.02
C ARG A 31 5.07 -0.10 10.15
N ASN A 32 3.80 0.26 10.31
CA ASN A 32 2.71 -0.31 9.53
C ASN A 32 2.86 -0.07 8.03
N LEU A 33 3.34 1.12 7.65
CA LEU A 33 3.60 1.46 6.26
C LEU A 33 4.74 0.63 5.69
N SER A 34 5.86 0.53 6.42
CA SER A 34 7.02 -0.28 6.00
C SER A 34 6.64 -1.76 5.79
N GLU A 35 5.84 -2.31 6.70
CA GLU A 35 5.31 -3.68 6.58
C GLU A 35 4.38 -3.84 5.36
N ALA A 36 3.51 -2.86 5.11
CA ALA A 36 2.61 -2.88 3.96
C ALA A 36 3.37 -2.76 2.62
N GLU A 37 4.36 -1.87 2.54
CA GLU A 37 5.22 -1.73 1.36
C GLU A 37 6.02 -3.00 1.08
N ALA A 38 6.53 -3.66 2.13
CA ALA A 38 7.23 -4.94 1.97
C ALA A 38 6.30 -6.02 1.38
N LYS A 39 5.04 -6.07 1.84
CA LYS A 39 4.03 -7.00 1.29
C LYS A 39 3.70 -6.70 -0.17
N ILE A 40 3.56 -5.43 -0.56
CA ILE A 40 3.35 -5.03 -1.97
C ILE A 40 4.53 -5.46 -2.84
N ARG A 41 5.77 -5.20 -2.39
CA ARG A 41 6.96 -5.62 -3.14
C ARG A 41 6.99 -7.14 -3.36
N ALA A 42 6.69 -7.92 -2.31
CA ALA A 42 6.62 -9.37 -2.42
C ALA A 42 5.52 -9.84 -3.38
N ARG A 43 4.30 -9.30 -3.26
CA ARG A 43 3.18 -9.62 -4.15
C ARG A 43 3.46 -9.25 -5.61
N THR A 44 4.09 -8.10 -5.83
CA THR A 44 4.48 -7.65 -7.17
C THR A 44 5.48 -8.62 -7.80
N ALA A 45 6.46 -9.11 -7.04
CA ALA A 45 7.38 -10.13 -7.52
C ALA A 45 6.67 -11.45 -7.89
N MET A 46 5.70 -11.90 -7.08
CA MET A 46 4.89 -13.08 -7.38
C MET A 46 4.04 -12.91 -8.64
N ILE A 47 3.47 -11.72 -8.87
CA ILE A 47 2.72 -11.39 -10.08
C ILE A 47 3.60 -11.49 -11.32
N GLU A 48 4.83 -10.96 -11.27
CA GLU A 48 5.77 -11.04 -12.40
C GLU A 48 6.22 -12.49 -12.67
N GLU A 49 6.37 -13.31 -11.64
CA GLU A 49 6.61 -14.75 -11.79
C GLU A 49 5.41 -15.44 -12.45
N MET A 50 4.18 -15.15 -12.00
CA MET A 50 2.95 -15.68 -12.60
C MET A 50 2.81 -15.29 -14.07
N LYS A 51 3.14 -14.04 -14.45
CA LYS A 51 3.18 -13.58 -15.84
C LYS A 51 4.16 -14.38 -16.68
N THR A 52 5.37 -14.59 -16.16
CA THR A 52 6.42 -15.35 -16.84
C THR A 52 5.97 -16.79 -17.07
N ASN A 53 5.38 -17.43 -16.06
CA ASN A 53 4.84 -18.79 -16.17
C ASN A 53 3.69 -18.89 -17.18
N LEU A 54 2.75 -17.93 -17.15
CA LEU A 54 1.65 -17.84 -18.11
C LEU A 54 2.15 -17.70 -19.54
N HIS A 55 3.16 -16.85 -19.75
CA HIS A 55 3.78 -16.68 -21.05
C HIS A 55 4.37 -17.99 -21.58
N GLY A 56 5.16 -18.69 -20.75
CA GLY A 56 5.73 -19.98 -21.13
C GLY A 56 4.67 -21.06 -21.41
N LEU A 57 3.55 -21.05 -20.70
CA LEU A 57 2.42 -21.95 -20.98
C LEU A 57 1.74 -21.63 -22.32
N ARG A 58 1.57 -20.35 -22.65
CA ARG A 58 1.04 -19.91 -23.95
C ARG A 58 1.96 -20.34 -25.09
N GLU A 59 3.26 -20.14 -24.97
CA GLU A 59 4.23 -20.59 -25.98
C GLU A 59 4.20 -22.11 -26.19
N ARG A 60 4.10 -22.89 -25.10
CA ARG A 60 3.96 -24.35 -25.19
C ARG A 60 2.67 -24.76 -25.86
N ARG A 61 1.55 -24.10 -25.53
CA ARG A 61 0.26 -24.33 -26.19
C ARG A 61 0.37 -24.06 -27.69
N ASP A 62 0.90 -22.90 -28.09
CA ASP A 62 1.06 -22.51 -29.50
C ASP A 62 1.94 -23.50 -30.26
N MET A 63 3.03 -23.97 -29.64
CA MET A 63 3.89 -24.99 -30.21
C MET A 63 3.12 -26.30 -30.41
N ILE A 64 2.42 -26.78 -29.39
CA ILE A 64 1.63 -28.02 -29.49
C ILE A 64 0.54 -27.86 -30.56
N GLU A 65 -0.17 -26.75 -30.63
CA GLU A 65 -1.18 -26.50 -31.67
C GLU A 65 -0.58 -26.54 -33.09
N ARG A 66 0.63 -26.02 -33.29
CA ARG A 66 1.31 -26.05 -34.59
C ARG A 66 1.81 -27.43 -35.01
N TYR A 67 2.20 -28.27 -34.05
CA TYR A 67 2.83 -29.57 -34.33
C TYR A 67 1.91 -30.79 -34.04
N SER A 68 0.72 -30.58 -33.49
CA SER A 68 -0.28 -31.63 -33.26
C SER A 68 -1.33 -31.67 -34.37
N LEU A 69 -1.84 -32.87 -34.68
CA LEU A 69 -3.08 -32.98 -35.45
C LEU A 69 -4.25 -32.39 -34.64
N PRO A 70 -5.22 -31.70 -35.29
CA PRO A 70 -6.41 -31.17 -34.63
C PRO A 70 -7.16 -32.29 -33.89
N GLY A 71 -7.49 -32.10 -32.61
CA GLY A 71 -8.27 -33.04 -31.79
C GLY A 71 -7.51 -33.81 -30.71
N HIS A 72 -6.22 -33.51 -30.47
CA HIS A 72 -5.52 -34.04 -29.29
C HIS A 72 -6.01 -33.35 -28.01
N GLY A 73 -6.69 -34.09 -27.12
CA GLY A 73 -7.26 -33.60 -25.85
C GLY A 73 -6.29 -32.93 -24.87
N ASN A 74 -4.99 -32.92 -25.18
CA ASN A 74 -4.02 -32.08 -24.48
C ASN A 74 -4.28 -30.59 -24.76
N VAL A 75 -4.53 -30.18 -26.02
CA VAL A 75 -4.65 -28.75 -26.36
C VAL A 75 -5.77 -28.05 -25.59
N GLU A 76 -6.93 -28.71 -25.44
CA GLU A 76 -8.06 -28.17 -24.66
C GLU A 76 -7.73 -28.06 -23.16
N SER A 77 -7.00 -29.02 -22.59
CA SER A 77 -6.61 -28.98 -21.17
C SER A 77 -5.57 -27.90 -20.89
N TRP A 78 -4.61 -27.68 -21.79
CA TRP A 78 -3.66 -26.55 -21.71
C TRP A 78 -4.38 -25.20 -21.91
N GLY A 79 -5.36 -25.13 -22.81
CA GLY A 79 -6.20 -23.94 -23.00
C GLY A 79 -6.97 -23.57 -21.73
N ALA A 80 -7.65 -24.55 -21.11
CA ALA A 80 -8.35 -24.35 -19.84
C ALA A 80 -7.42 -23.89 -18.72
N GLU A 81 -6.20 -24.45 -18.65
CA GLU A 81 -5.21 -24.07 -17.65
C GLU A 81 -4.67 -22.65 -17.86
N VAL A 82 -4.45 -22.23 -19.11
CA VAL A 82 -4.06 -20.85 -19.45
C VAL A 82 -5.14 -19.86 -19.06
N GLU A 83 -6.42 -20.16 -19.34
CA GLU A 83 -7.55 -19.31 -18.95
C GLU A 83 -7.66 -19.22 -17.42
N ARG A 84 -7.56 -20.36 -16.73
CA ARG A 84 -7.59 -20.41 -15.25
C ARG A 84 -6.49 -19.56 -14.62
N LEU A 85 -5.25 -19.73 -15.08
CA LEU A 85 -4.11 -18.96 -14.57
C LEU A 85 -4.19 -17.48 -14.96
N SER A 86 -4.72 -17.15 -16.14
CA SER A 86 -4.92 -15.76 -16.57
C SER A 86 -5.95 -15.07 -15.67
N GLY A 87 -7.03 -15.77 -15.31
CA GLY A 87 -8.01 -15.29 -14.32
C GLY A 87 -7.40 -15.07 -12.93
N GLN A 88 -6.56 -16.00 -12.47
CA GLN A 88 -5.85 -15.86 -11.19
C GLN A 88 -4.86 -14.70 -11.19
N LEU A 89 -4.15 -14.50 -12.30
CA LEU A 89 -3.26 -13.35 -12.47
C LEU A 89 -4.03 -12.04 -12.41
N GLY A 90 -5.15 -11.93 -13.14
CA GLY A 90 -5.97 -10.72 -13.13
C GLY A 90 -6.51 -10.38 -11.74
N ALA A 91 -6.99 -11.38 -11.00
CA ALA A 91 -7.42 -11.18 -9.61
C ALA A 91 -6.27 -10.74 -8.69
N ALA A 92 -5.08 -11.31 -8.84
CA ALA A 92 -3.90 -10.92 -8.08
C ALA A 92 -3.44 -9.50 -8.40
N GLU A 93 -3.48 -9.10 -9.67
CA GLU A 93 -3.17 -7.74 -10.11
C GLU A 93 -4.15 -6.71 -9.56
N GLU A 94 -5.45 -6.99 -9.58
CA GLU A 94 -6.48 -6.12 -9.02
C GLU A 94 -6.29 -5.97 -7.49
N GLU A 95 -6.05 -7.06 -6.77
CA GLU A 95 -5.81 -7.01 -5.34
C GLU A 95 -4.53 -6.22 -5.00
N ASN A 96 -3.44 -6.43 -5.76
CA ASN A 96 -2.19 -5.69 -5.59
C ASN A 96 -2.35 -4.19 -5.88
N TRP A 97 -3.16 -3.83 -6.89
CA TRP A 97 -3.51 -2.44 -7.18
C TRP A 97 -4.28 -1.80 -6.01
N ARG A 98 -5.29 -2.49 -5.47
CA ARG A 98 -6.06 -2.00 -4.30
C ARG A 98 -5.16 -1.77 -3.09
N TYR A 99 -4.24 -2.69 -2.80
CA TYR A 99 -3.25 -2.50 -1.74
C TYR A 99 -2.30 -1.33 -2.02
N GLY A 100 -1.89 -1.13 -3.27
CA GLY A 100 -1.11 0.03 -3.69
C GLY A 100 -1.79 1.35 -3.36
N VAL A 101 -3.10 1.45 -3.66
CA VAL A 101 -3.91 2.63 -3.30
C VAL A 101 -3.96 2.83 -1.79
N GLU A 102 -4.23 1.78 -1.00
CA GLU A 102 -4.30 1.88 0.46
C GLU A 102 -2.96 2.33 1.09
N VAL A 103 -1.83 1.86 0.56
CA VAL A 103 -0.50 2.28 1.02
C VAL A 103 -0.24 3.75 0.70
N GLU A 104 -0.65 4.22 -0.47
CA GLU A 104 -0.50 5.62 -0.83
C GLU A 104 -1.38 6.53 0.03
N GLU A 105 -2.62 6.13 0.34
CA GLU A 105 -3.48 6.84 1.29
C GLU A 105 -2.83 6.95 2.67
N LYS A 106 -2.20 5.88 3.16
CA LYS A 106 -1.46 5.90 4.44
C LYS A 106 -0.24 6.82 4.39
N ARG A 107 0.48 6.90 3.27
CA ARG A 107 1.58 7.86 3.08
C ARG A 107 1.10 9.30 3.17
N VAL A 108 0.01 9.62 2.48
CA VAL A 108 -0.60 10.96 2.52
C VAL A 108 -1.04 11.33 3.94
N LEU A 109 -1.69 10.40 4.65
CA LEU A 109 -2.08 10.60 6.05
C LEU A 109 -0.86 10.86 6.94
N MET A 110 0.20 10.08 6.76
CA MET A 110 1.42 10.23 7.54
C MET A 110 2.10 11.58 7.27
N ALA A 111 2.18 12.03 6.02
CA ALA A 111 2.73 13.35 5.68
C ALA A 111 1.93 14.49 6.34
N ARG A 112 0.60 14.36 6.38
CA ARG A 112 -0.28 15.32 7.07
C ARG A 112 -0.02 15.36 8.57
N LEU A 113 0.15 14.21 9.21
CA LEU A 113 0.42 14.12 10.65
C LEU A 113 1.79 14.68 11.01
N VAL A 114 2.81 14.42 10.19
CA VAL A 114 4.15 15.02 10.36
C VAL A 114 4.06 16.54 10.29
N LYS A 115 3.35 17.08 9.31
CA LYS A 115 3.13 18.53 9.21
C LYS A 115 2.41 19.11 10.43
N GLN A 116 1.39 18.43 10.95
CA GLN A 116 0.70 18.88 12.16
C GLN A 116 1.63 18.93 13.38
N CYS A 117 2.57 17.99 13.49
CA CYS A 117 3.60 18.04 14.52
C CYS A 117 4.52 19.25 14.33
N GLU A 118 4.99 19.50 13.11
CA GLU A 118 5.84 20.64 12.78
C GLU A 118 5.14 21.98 13.11
N ASP A 119 3.88 22.14 12.70
CA ASP A 119 3.06 23.32 13.00
C ASP A 119 2.90 23.53 14.52
N LEU A 120 2.75 22.46 15.31
CA LEU A 120 2.69 22.53 16.77
C LEU A 120 4.04 22.93 17.38
N PHE A 121 5.16 22.46 16.83
CA PHE A 121 6.49 22.87 17.25
C PHE A 121 6.73 24.36 17.00
N GLU A 122 6.37 24.86 15.82
CA GLU A 122 6.51 26.29 15.49
C GLU A 122 5.66 27.17 16.41
N ARG A 123 4.42 26.77 16.71
CA ARG A 123 3.57 27.49 17.66
C ARG A 123 4.17 27.55 19.06
N PHE A 124 4.77 26.46 19.52
CA PHE A 124 5.42 26.41 20.84
C PHE A 124 6.67 27.28 20.87
N ALA A 125 7.51 27.25 19.84
CA ALA A 125 8.70 28.09 19.75
C ALA A 125 8.37 29.59 19.80
N ASN A 126 7.24 29.99 19.20
CA ASN A 126 6.75 31.36 19.22
C ASN A 126 6.05 31.76 20.54
N LEU A 127 5.79 30.83 21.46
CA LEU A 127 5.24 31.11 22.79
C LEU A 127 6.33 31.40 23.84
N ASP A 128 7.57 31.00 23.58
CA ASP A 128 8.74 31.23 24.44
C ASP A 128 9.49 32.56 24.13
N THR A 129 9.01 33.37 23.16
CA THR A 129 9.56 34.70 22.80
C THR A 129 8.61 35.83 23.16
#